data_AF-A0A8J5KBR6-F1
#
_entry.id   AF-A0A8J5KBR6-F1
#
_cell.length_a   1.000
_cell.length_b   1.000
_cell.length_c   1.000
_cell.angle_alpha   90.00
_cell.angle_beta   90.00
_cell.angle_gamma   90.00
#
_symmetry.space_group_name_H-M   'P 1'
#
loop_
_entity.id
_entity.type
_entity.pdbx_description
1 polymer ?
#
loop_
_entity_poly.entity_id
_entity_poly.type
_entity_poly.pdbx_seq_one_letter_code
_entity_poly.pdbx_strand_id
1 'polypeptide(L)'
;MEEHVYHPLKLSYDRLSDTLRTCVSYFAQAPGAEKESKWMIGDRRGLTEAPGAEKWRVVERISLGCNNITVLPDEPQCPDLIYLSLRYNHPLKNIPNEFFSHIPCLRSLDLRNTSIEELPDGIGNLSQLQYLVYP
;
A
#
# COMPACT_ATOMS: atom_id res chain seq x y z
N MET A 1 19.07 15.67 -10.36
CA MET A 1 19.25 14.65 -9.31
C MET A 1 18.07 13.72 -9.45
N GLU A 2 18.27 12.59 -10.13
CA GLU A 2 17.20 11.69 -10.55
C GLU A 2 16.91 10.69 -9.43
N GLU A 3 15.64 10.58 -9.03
CA GLU A 3 15.18 9.62 -8.04
C GLU A 3 15.07 8.24 -8.68
N HIS A 4 15.96 7.35 -8.29
CA HIS A 4 15.93 5.95 -8.70
C HIS A 4 14.79 5.21 -8.00
N VAL A 5 13.81 4.75 -8.78
CA VAL A 5 12.89 3.69 -8.38
C VAL A 5 13.73 2.42 -8.17
N TYR A 6 13.95 2.06 -6.91
CA TYR A 6 14.66 0.84 -6.54
C TYR A 6 13.82 -0.37 -6.92
N HIS A 7 14.14 -1.00 -8.06
CA HIS A 7 13.75 -2.38 -8.35
C HIS A 7 14.68 -3.35 -7.59
N PRO A 8 14.16 -4.16 -6.65
CA PRO A 8 14.98 -5.10 -5.86
C PRO A 8 15.75 -6.13 -6.70
N LEU A 9 15.35 -6.33 -7.96
CA LEU A 9 15.90 -7.34 -8.86
C LEU A 9 17.04 -6.82 -9.76
N LYS A 10 17.25 -5.50 -9.88
CA LYS A 10 18.20 -4.94 -10.86
C LYS A 10 19.66 -5.11 -10.42
N LEU A 11 19.95 -4.96 -9.13
CA LEU A 11 21.29 -5.12 -8.55
C LEU A 11 21.81 -6.58 -8.55
N SER A 12 20.92 -7.56 -8.70
CA SER A 12 21.29 -8.99 -8.74
C SER A 12 21.80 -9.43 -10.12
N TYR A 13 21.38 -8.73 -11.19
CA TYR A 13 21.51 -9.20 -12.57
C TYR A 13 22.95 -9.18 -13.12
N ASP A 14 23.75 -8.20 -12.71
CA ASP A 14 25.10 -7.98 -13.25
C ASP A 14 26.11 -9.05 -12.82
N ARG A 15 25.83 -9.79 -11.74
CA ARG A 15 26.70 -10.84 -11.18
C ARG A 15 26.30 -12.27 -11.58
N LEU A 16 25.25 -12.43 -12.39
CA LEU A 16 24.77 -13.75 -12.82
C LEU A 16 25.62 -14.29 -13.99
N SER A 17 25.87 -15.59 -13.99
CA SER A 17 26.47 -16.28 -15.15
C SER A 17 25.56 -16.19 -16.37
N ASP A 18 26.11 -16.31 -17.58
CA ASP A 18 25.33 -16.20 -18.82
C ASP A 18 24.17 -17.20 -18.90
N THR A 19 24.35 -18.38 -18.30
CA THR A 19 23.28 -19.38 -18.16
C THR A 19 22.17 -18.89 -17.25
N LEU A 20 22.50 -18.26 -16.11
CA LEU A 20 21.50 -17.69 -15.21
C LEU A 20 20.81 -16.48 -15.81
N ARG A 21 21.52 -15.62 -16.56
CA ARG A 21 20.90 -14.52 -17.33
C ARG A 21 19.88 -15.04 -18.33
N THR A 22 20.25 -16.09 -19.07
CA THR A 22 19.37 -16.73 -20.06
C THR A 22 18.12 -17.33 -19.40
N CYS A 23 18.28 -17.99 -18.25
CA CYS A 23 17.15 -18.51 -17.48
C CYS A 23 16.24 -17.39 -16.98
N VAL A 24 16.79 -16.33 -16.39
CA VAL A 24 15.99 -15.21 -15.88
C VAL A 24 15.26 -14.49 -17.03
N SER A 25 15.89 -14.30 -18.18
CA SER A 25 15.22 -13.72 -19.35
C SER A 25 14.08 -14.60 -19.86
N TYR A 26 14.25 -15.94 -19.83
CA TYR A 26 13.21 -16.88 -20.23
C TYR A 26 12.03 -16.87 -19.26
N PHE A 27 12.29 -16.77 -17.96
CA PHE A 27 11.25 -16.67 -16.94
C PHE A 27 10.52 -15.33 -16.97
N ALA A 28 11.21 -14.21 -17.23
CA ALA A 28 10.58 -12.88 -17.36
C ALA A 28 9.63 -12.79 -18.58
N GLN A 29 9.85 -13.62 -19.60
CA GLN A 29 9.03 -13.67 -20.82
C GLN A 29 7.86 -14.66 -20.73
N ALA A 30 7.72 -15.41 -19.64
CA ALA A 30 6.61 -16.34 -19.48
C ALA A 30 5.28 -15.57 -19.33
N PRO A 31 4.18 -16.01 -19.96
CA PRO A 31 2.87 -15.39 -19.77
C PRO A 31 2.47 -15.45 -18.28
N GLY A 32 2.41 -14.29 -17.62
CA GLY A 32 2.15 -14.16 -16.18
C GLY A 32 3.39 -13.87 -15.32
N ALA A 33 4.58 -13.74 -15.91
CA ALA A 33 5.83 -13.53 -15.17
C ALA A 33 6.02 -12.13 -14.59
N GLU A 34 5.28 -11.14 -15.07
CA GLU A 34 5.34 -9.78 -14.52
C GLU A 34 3.93 -9.20 -14.40
N LYS A 35 3.09 -9.78 -13.54
CA LYS A 35 2.19 -8.89 -12.82
C LYS A 35 3.08 -8.14 -11.84
N GLU A 36 3.49 -6.92 -12.21
CA GLU A 36 4.13 -6.00 -11.27
C GLU A 36 3.41 -6.11 -9.94
N SER A 37 4.16 -6.40 -8.88
CA SER A 37 3.56 -6.58 -7.57
C SER A 37 2.97 -5.24 -7.14
N LYS A 38 1.65 -5.08 -7.28
CA LYS A 38 0.88 -3.89 -6.90
C LYS A 38 0.71 -3.77 -5.37
N TRP A 39 1.80 -4.00 -4.65
CA TRP A 39 1.87 -3.97 -3.20
C TRP A 39 2.78 -2.82 -2.77
N MET A 40 2.31 -2.01 -1.83
CA MET A 40 3.15 -1.08 -1.09
C MET A 40 3.31 -1.59 0.34
N ILE A 41 4.54 -1.94 0.70
CA ILE A 41 4.88 -2.37 2.06
C ILE A 41 5.78 -1.29 2.69
N GLY A 42 5.22 -0.57 3.66
CA GLY A 42 5.88 0.45 4.45
C GLY A 42 5.94 0.12 5.94
N ASP A 43 5.73 -1.14 6.32
CA ASP A 43 5.73 -1.56 7.72
C ASP A 43 7.06 -1.27 8.42
N ARG A 44 7.00 -0.84 9.70
CA ARG A 44 8.17 -0.67 10.59
C ARG A 44 9.25 0.27 10.04
N ARG A 45 8.84 1.34 9.36
CA ARG A 45 9.75 2.35 8.81
C ARG A 45 9.87 3.61 9.66
N GLY A 46 9.19 3.66 10.80
CA GLY A 46 9.17 4.85 11.67
C GLY A 46 8.49 6.04 11.03
N LEU A 47 7.57 5.80 10.08
CA LEU A 47 6.85 6.87 9.38
C LEU A 47 5.99 7.65 10.38
N THR A 48 6.05 8.97 10.30
CA THR A 48 5.15 9.89 11.01
C THR A 48 3.98 10.34 10.15
N GLU A 49 4.11 10.20 8.83
CA GLU A 49 3.10 10.55 7.83
C GLU A 49 3.00 9.41 6.83
N ALA A 50 1.78 9.18 6.32
CA ALA A 50 1.58 8.26 5.22
C ALA A 50 2.36 8.71 3.97
N PRO A 51 2.81 7.78 3.11
CA PRO A 51 3.29 8.14 1.78
C PRO A 51 2.24 8.97 1.04
N GLY A 52 2.65 9.93 0.22
CA GLY A 52 1.74 10.77 -0.54
C GLY A 52 0.78 9.96 -1.43
N ALA A 53 -0.43 10.49 -1.63
CA ALA A 53 -1.52 9.82 -2.35
C ALA A 53 -1.13 9.38 -3.78
N GLU A 54 -0.16 10.04 -4.40
CA GLU A 54 0.36 9.67 -5.72
C GLU A 54 0.92 8.25 -5.76
N LYS A 55 1.49 7.76 -4.65
CA LYS A 55 2.04 6.41 -4.53
C LYS A 55 0.96 5.34 -4.34
N TRP A 56 -0.25 5.75 -3.98
CA TRP A 56 -1.37 4.86 -3.70
C TRP A 56 -2.17 4.54 -4.97
N ARG A 57 -2.09 5.42 -5.98
CA ARG A 57 -2.91 5.38 -7.20
C ARG A 57 -2.80 4.10 -8.02
N VAL A 58 -1.63 3.46 -8.02
CA VAL A 58 -1.32 2.29 -8.86
C VAL A 58 -1.25 0.97 -8.08
N VAL A 59 -1.49 1.00 -6.77
CA VAL A 59 -1.36 -0.18 -5.90
C VAL A 59 -2.72 -0.77 -5.54
N GLU A 60 -2.76 -2.09 -5.45
CA GLU A 60 -3.93 -2.86 -5.04
C GLU A 60 -3.90 -3.14 -3.53
N ARG A 61 -2.71 -3.18 -2.91
CA ARG A 61 -2.56 -3.53 -1.51
C ARG A 61 -1.56 -2.64 -0.81
N ILE A 62 -1.96 -2.10 0.34
CA ILE A 62 -1.13 -1.21 1.16
C ILE A 62 -1.03 -1.79 2.57
N SER A 63 0.19 -1.94 3.05
CA SER A 63 0.50 -2.23 4.46
C SER A 63 1.45 -1.16 4.98
N LEU A 64 1.00 -0.38 5.97
CA LEU A 64 1.77 0.67 6.64
C LEU A 64 1.82 0.40 8.15
N GLY A 65 1.87 -0.87 8.53
CA GLY A 65 1.75 -1.30 9.92
C GLY A 65 2.97 -0.98 10.78
N CYS A 66 2.76 -0.87 12.09
CA CYS A 66 3.85 -0.65 13.06
C CYS A 66 4.68 0.61 12.74
N ASN A 67 4.02 1.74 12.50
CA ASN A 67 4.64 3.05 12.31
C ASN A 67 4.11 4.03 13.39
N ASN A 68 4.46 5.30 13.26
CA ASN A 68 3.99 6.39 14.13
C ASN A 68 3.13 7.38 13.33
N ILE A 69 2.37 6.90 12.35
CA ILE A 69 1.64 7.76 11.42
C ILE A 69 0.58 8.56 12.18
N THR A 70 0.57 9.87 11.98
CA THR A 70 -0.47 10.79 12.49
C THR A 70 -1.28 11.43 11.38
N VAL A 71 -0.74 11.46 10.16
CA VAL A 71 -1.34 12.13 9.00
C VAL A 71 -1.54 11.14 7.86
N LEU A 72 -2.78 11.10 7.35
CA LEU A 72 -3.17 10.39 6.14
C LEU A 72 -3.44 11.40 5.01
N PRO A 73 -3.33 11.01 3.74
CA PRO A 73 -3.78 11.87 2.63
C PRO A 73 -5.28 12.14 2.72
N ASP A 74 -5.74 13.35 2.43
CA ASP A 74 -7.16 13.72 2.61
C ASP A 74 -8.12 12.96 1.67
N GLU A 75 -7.73 12.79 0.40
CA GLU A 75 -8.58 12.21 -0.64
C GLU A 75 -7.74 11.38 -1.64
N PRO A 76 -7.24 10.20 -1.22
CA PRO A 76 -6.36 9.40 -2.06
C PRO A 76 -7.12 8.73 -3.22
N GLN A 77 -6.69 9.02 -4.45
CA GLN A 77 -7.29 8.50 -5.69
C GLN A 77 -6.81 7.08 -6.00
N CYS A 78 -7.46 6.06 -5.43
CA CYS A 78 -6.99 4.68 -5.46
C CYS A 78 -8.08 3.70 -5.93
N PRO A 79 -8.46 3.75 -7.23
CA PRO A 79 -9.61 3.00 -7.73
C PRO A 79 -9.46 1.48 -7.62
N ASP A 80 -8.22 0.98 -7.61
CA ASP A 80 -7.90 -0.45 -7.58
C ASP A 80 -7.54 -0.98 -6.19
N LEU A 81 -7.54 -0.14 -5.15
CA LEU A 81 -7.09 -0.56 -3.81
C LEU A 81 -8.12 -1.52 -3.20
N ILE A 82 -7.67 -2.73 -2.87
CA ILE A 82 -8.49 -3.80 -2.28
C ILE A 82 -8.16 -4.09 -0.81
N TYR A 83 -6.96 -3.72 -0.36
CA TYR A 83 -6.49 -3.96 1.01
C TYR A 83 -5.73 -2.76 1.57
N LEU A 84 -6.10 -2.32 2.76
CA LEU A 84 -5.39 -1.30 3.51
C LEU A 84 -5.18 -1.73 4.96
N SER A 85 -3.93 -1.73 5.41
CA SER A 85 -3.59 -1.93 6.81
C SER A 85 -2.81 -0.75 7.37
N LEU A 86 -3.38 -0.15 8.42
CA LEU A 86 -2.78 0.92 9.23
C LEU A 86 -2.52 0.45 10.66
N ARG A 87 -2.52 -0.87 10.89
CA ARG A 87 -2.41 -1.46 12.22
C ARG A 87 -1.16 -0.99 12.98
N TYR A 88 -1.25 -0.92 14.31
CA TYR A 88 -0.13 -0.48 15.16
C TYR A 88 0.42 0.91 14.77
N ASN A 89 -0.46 1.83 14.36
CA ASN A 89 -0.17 3.27 14.32
C ASN A 89 -0.88 3.92 15.50
N HIS A 90 -0.34 3.70 16.70
CA HIS A 90 -0.93 4.21 17.94
C HIS A 90 -1.25 5.71 17.92
N PRO A 91 -0.42 6.62 17.36
CA PRO A 91 -0.74 8.05 17.40
C PRO A 91 -1.77 8.49 16.35
N LEU A 92 -2.22 7.59 15.46
CA LEU A 92 -3.26 7.90 14.47
C LEU A 92 -4.62 7.99 15.17
N LYS A 93 -5.18 9.20 15.22
CA LYS A 93 -6.43 9.50 15.94
C LYS A 93 -7.66 9.66 15.07
N ASN A 94 -7.48 10.09 13.82
CA ASN A 94 -8.57 10.41 12.92
C ASN A 94 -8.22 9.95 11.50
N ILE A 95 -9.25 9.66 10.71
CA ILE A 95 -9.14 9.50 9.26
C ILE A 95 -9.86 10.70 8.63
N PRO A 96 -9.30 11.36 7.59
CA PRO A 96 -9.96 12.45 6.90
C PRO A 96 -11.35 12.06 6.37
N ASN A 97 -12.30 13.00 6.34
CA ASN A 97 -13.69 12.73 5.96
C ASN A 97 -13.83 12.17 4.53
N GLU A 98 -13.04 12.70 3.60
CA GLU A 98 -13.06 12.32 2.18
C GLU A 98 -12.10 11.16 1.84
N PHE A 99 -11.46 10.55 2.84
CA PHE A 99 -10.42 9.55 2.64
C PHE A 99 -10.92 8.35 1.80
N PHE A 100 -12.17 7.97 1.99
CA PHE A 100 -12.77 6.81 1.33
C PHE A 100 -13.53 7.14 0.04
N SER A 101 -13.63 8.43 -0.33
CA SER A 101 -14.46 8.89 -1.47
C SER A 101 -14.00 8.32 -2.82
N HIS A 102 -12.70 7.99 -2.96
CA HIS A 102 -12.10 7.51 -4.20
C HIS A 102 -11.42 6.13 -4.07
N ILE A 103 -11.95 5.28 -3.18
CA ILE A 103 -11.45 3.92 -2.94
C ILE A 103 -12.59 2.86 -3.03
N PRO A 104 -13.32 2.79 -4.16
CA PRO A 104 -14.57 2.01 -4.27
C PRO A 104 -14.37 0.50 -4.16
N CYS A 105 -13.16 -0.01 -4.40
CA CYS A 105 -12.84 -1.44 -4.45
C CYS A 105 -12.32 -1.99 -3.12
N LEU A 106 -12.25 -1.20 -2.05
CA LEU A 106 -11.65 -1.65 -0.79
C LEU A 106 -12.48 -2.78 -0.16
N ARG A 107 -11.83 -3.92 0.10
CA ARG A 107 -12.46 -5.11 0.68
C ARG A 107 -12.05 -5.38 2.11
N SER A 108 -10.84 -4.96 2.48
CA SER A 108 -10.30 -5.20 3.81
C SER A 108 -9.59 -3.96 4.33
N LEU A 109 -10.01 -3.52 5.52
CA LEU A 109 -9.48 -2.40 6.25
C LEU A 109 -9.10 -2.84 7.67
N ASP A 110 -7.81 -2.75 8.01
CA ASP A 110 -7.28 -3.11 9.33
C ASP A 110 -6.72 -1.87 10.05
N LEU A 111 -7.43 -1.43 11.08
CA LEU A 111 -7.14 -0.25 11.91
C LEU A 111 -6.77 -0.62 13.35
N ARG A 112 -6.50 -1.91 13.64
CA ARG A 112 -6.18 -2.37 15.00
C ARG A 112 -5.01 -1.61 15.60
N ASN A 113 -5.06 -1.36 16.90
CA ASN A 113 -3.97 -0.70 17.64
C ASN A 113 -3.62 0.69 17.06
N THR A 114 -4.64 1.41 16.62
CA THR A 114 -4.60 2.87 16.44
C THR A 114 -5.29 3.54 17.62
N SER A 115 -5.35 4.88 17.65
CA SER A 115 -6.16 5.63 18.62
C SER A 115 -7.35 6.31 17.93
N ILE A 116 -7.87 5.68 16.87
CA ILE A 116 -9.06 6.15 16.16
C ILE A 116 -10.28 5.92 17.05
N GLU A 117 -10.96 7.00 17.41
CA GLU A 117 -12.18 6.96 18.24
C GLU A 117 -13.44 6.86 17.38
N GLU A 118 -13.46 7.54 16.23
CA GLU A 118 -14.59 7.58 15.31
C GLU A 118 -14.12 7.36 13.86
N LEU A 119 -14.95 6.67 13.08
CA LEU A 119 -14.74 6.53 11.64
C LEU A 119 -15.42 7.69 10.91
N PRO A 120 -14.83 8.21 9.82
CA PRO A 120 -15.45 9.28 9.05
C PRO A 120 -16.75 8.79 8.39
N ASP A 121 -17.71 9.69 8.18
CA ASP A 121 -18.99 9.39 7.52
C ASP A 121 -18.81 8.70 6.15
N GLY A 122 -17.73 9.04 5.45
CA GLY A 122 -17.33 8.44 4.18
C GLY A 122 -17.07 6.92 4.23
N ILE A 123 -16.97 6.29 5.41
CA ILE A 123 -16.87 4.83 5.53
C ILE A 123 -18.06 4.11 4.86
N GLY A 124 -19.23 4.75 4.80
CA GLY A 124 -20.41 4.23 4.10
C GLY A 124 -20.24 4.09 2.59
N ASN A 125 -19.26 4.78 1.99
CA ASN A 125 -18.97 4.68 0.56
C ASN A 125 -18.28 3.37 0.17
N LEU A 126 -17.76 2.62 1.14
CA LEU A 126 -17.03 1.36 0.92
C LEU A 126 -17.99 0.18 0.68
N SER A 127 -18.75 0.25 -0.42
CA SER A 127 -19.76 -0.76 -0.80
C SER A 127 -19.21 -2.18 -0.98
N GLN A 128 -17.91 -2.35 -1.22
CA GLN A 128 -17.25 -3.65 -1.36
C GLN A 128 -16.55 -4.14 -0.09
N LEU A 129 -16.65 -3.40 1.03
CA LEU A 129 -15.97 -3.76 2.27
C LEU A 129 -16.53 -5.07 2.84
N GLN A 130 -15.63 -6.03 3.06
CA GLN A 130 -15.96 -7.35 3.61
C GLN A 130 -15.42 -7.51 5.02
N TYR A 131 -14.27 -6.89 5.29
CA TYR A 131 -13.59 -7.00 6.57
C TYR A 131 -13.18 -5.62 7.06
N LEU A 132 -13.75 -5.22 8.18
CA LEU A 132 -13.34 -4.05 8.95
C LEU A 132 -12.88 -4.54 10.32
N VAL A 133 -11.64 -4.22 10.68
CA VAL A 133 -11.15 -4.44 12.05
C VAL A 133 -10.76 -3.09 12.63
N TYR A 134 -11.44 -2.70 13.71
CA TYR A 134 -11.25 -1.41 14.40
C TYR A 134 -10.69 -1.64 15.82
N PRO A 135 -10.15 -0.59 16.48
CA PRO A 135 -9.48 -0.67 17.79
C PRO A 135 -10.28 -1.32 18.91
#